data_AF-A0A1I1IVC6-F1
#
_entry.id   AF-A0A1I1IVC6-F1
#
_cell.length_a   1.000
_cell.length_b   1.000
_cell.length_c   1.000
_cell.angle_alpha   90.00
_cell.angle_beta   90.00
_cell.angle_gamma   90.00
#
_symmetry.space_group_name_H-M   'P 1'
#
loop_
_entity.id
_entity.type
_entity.pdbx_description
1 polymer ?
#
loop_
_entity_poly.entity_id
_entity_poly.type
_entity_poly.pdbx_seq_one_letter_code
_entity_poly.pdbx_strand_id
1 'polypeptide(L)'
;MKNSKEKSIKAINAIENTLKNLDINYHKPLIDLLNEYNNKLNTQDNHVPLITSLVNKISWCILENNLKVPPEVSELIGTLNSLQTRFMVCKF
;
A
#
# COMPACT_ATOMS: atom_id res chain seq x y z
N MET A 1 20.04 9.63 0.65
CA MET A 1 19.14 8.89 1.56
C MET A 1 17.86 9.64 1.98
N LYS A 2 17.66 10.94 1.69
CA LYS A 2 16.43 11.67 2.09
C LYS A 2 15.12 11.15 1.46
N ASN A 3 15.18 10.67 0.21
CA ASN A 3 14.01 10.20 -0.53
C ASN A 3 13.35 8.90 -0.01
N SER A 4 14.06 8.06 0.75
CA SER A 4 13.51 6.75 1.16
C SER A 4 12.51 6.92 2.31
N LYS A 5 12.92 7.64 3.36
CA LYS A 5 12.12 7.87 4.56
C LYS A 5 10.83 8.67 4.29
N GLU A 6 10.91 9.66 3.39
CA GLU A 6 9.73 10.44 2.96
C GLU A 6 8.69 9.57 2.22
N LYS A 7 9.15 8.59 1.43
CA LYS A 7 8.25 7.65 0.74
C LYS A 7 7.58 6.70 1.72
N SER A 8 8.29 6.25 2.75
CA SER A 8 7.73 5.42 3.83
C SER A 8 6.63 6.16 4.56
N ILE A 9 6.88 7.42 4.94
CA ILE A 9 5.89 8.26 5.62
C ILE A 9 4.66 8.46 4.75
N LYS A 10 4.82 8.73 3.45
CA LYS A 10 3.69 8.85 2.51
C LYS A 10 2.90 7.54 2.37
N ALA A 11 3.58 6.41 2.29
CA ALA A 11 2.94 5.10 2.22
C ALA A 11 2.16 4.78 3.51
N ILE A 12 2.77 5.01 4.67
CA ILE A 12 2.15 4.84 5.99
C ILE A 12 0.90 5.70 6.11
N ASN A 13 1.00 6.99 5.81
CA ASN A 13 -0.14 7.91 5.88
C ASN A 13 -1.29 7.49 4.94
N ALA A 14 -0.97 7.01 3.74
CA ALA A 14 -1.98 6.53 2.79
C ALA A 14 -2.67 5.26 3.31
N ILE A 15 -1.92 4.34 3.93
CA ILE A 15 -2.47 3.13 4.55
C ILE A 15 -3.40 3.50 5.71
N GLU A 16 -2.96 4.38 6.61
CA GLU A 16 -3.75 4.84 7.76
C GLU A 16 -5.03 5.57 7.34
N ASN A 17 -4.97 6.38 6.28
CA ASN A 17 -6.16 7.03 5.74
C ASN A 17 -7.14 6.02 5.14
N THR A 18 -6.64 5.00 4.45
CA THR A 18 -7.47 3.93 3.89
C THR A 18 -8.17 3.14 5.00
N LEU A 19 -7.43 2.75 6.03
CA LEU A 19 -7.94 1.98 7.16
C LEU A 19 -9.12 2.65 7.88
N LYS A 20 -9.14 3.99 7.96
CA LYS A 20 -10.24 4.75 8.59
C LYS A 20 -11.58 4.62 7.87
N ASN A 21 -11.56 4.30 6.58
CA ASN A 21 -12.74 4.25 5.73
C ASN A 21 -13.19 2.81 5.39
N LEU A 22 -12.44 1.80 5.85
CA LEU A 22 -12.80 0.40 5.63
C LEU A 22 -13.75 -0.11 6.71
N ASP A 23 -14.84 -0.74 6.29
CA ASP A 23 -15.71 -1.49 7.20
C ASP A 23 -15.06 -2.83 7.59
N ILE A 24 -14.84 -3.02 8.89
CA ILE A 24 -14.22 -4.23 9.46
C ILE A 24 -15.00 -5.51 9.15
N ASN A 25 -16.32 -5.44 9.00
CA ASN A 25 -17.14 -6.63 8.76
C ASN A 25 -16.99 -7.15 7.31
N TYR A 26 -16.69 -6.25 6.37
CA TYR A 26 -16.60 -6.58 4.95
C TYR A 26 -15.16 -6.64 4.44
N HIS A 27 -14.24 -5.92 5.07
CA HIS A 27 -12.87 -5.74 4.56
C HIS A 27 -11.80 -6.29 5.51
N LYS A 28 -12.15 -7.16 6.47
CA LYS A 28 -11.21 -7.73 7.44
C LYS A 28 -9.90 -8.26 6.82
N PRO A 29 -9.92 -9.08 5.75
CA PRO A 29 -8.69 -9.59 5.13
C PRO A 29 -7.78 -8.45 4.61
N LEU A 30 -8.39 -7.39 4.09
CA LEU A 30 -7.67 -6.23 3.59
C LEU A 30 -7.13 -5.37 4.74
N ILE A 31 -7.91 -5.17 5.80
CA ILE A 31 -7.48 -4.45 7.01
C ILE A 31 -6.28 -5.15 7.65
N ASP A 32 -6.33 -6.48 7.79
CA ASP A 32 -5.24 -7.26 8.38
C ASP A 32 -3.95 -7.12 7.55
N LEU A 33 -4.07 -7.22 6.22
CA LEU A 33 -2.94 -7.00 5.29
C LEU A 33 -2.36 -5.58 5.41
N LEU A 34 -3.21 -4.55 5.43
CA LEU A 34 -2.79 -3.16 5.53
C LEU A 34 -2.10 -2.88 6.86
N ASN A 35 -2.60 -3.42 7.97
CA ASN A 35 -1.95 -3.33 9.28
C ASN A 35 -0.58 -4.01 9.30
N GLU A 36 -0.45 -5.21 8.71
CA GLU A 36 0.83 -5.92 8.60
C GLU A 36 1.88 -5.07 7.89
N TYR A 37 1.53 -4.49 6.74
CA TYR A 37 2.46 -3.68 5.96
C TYR A 37 2.73 -2.31 6.58
N ASN A 38 1.75 -1.72 7.27
CA ASN A 38 1.99 -0.50 8.04
C ASN A 38 3.08 -0.73 9.09
N ASN A 39 3.01 -1.87 9.81
CA ASN A 39 4.01 -2.22 10.81
C ASN A 39 5.38 -2.50 10.18
N LYS A 40 5.43 -3.19 9.04
CA LYS A 40 6.69 -3.45 8.31
C LYS A 40 7.34 -2.15 7.81
N LEU A 41 6.55 -1.20 7.30
CA LEU A 41 7.05 0.09 6.84
C LEU A 41 7.58 0.98 7.97
N ASN A 42 7.03 0.84 9.17
CA ASN A 42 7.49 1.54 10.37
C ASN A 42 8.78 0.94 10.97
N THR A 43 9.07 -0.33 10.71
CA THR A 43 10.17 -1.07 11.38
C THR A 43 11.36 -1.40 10.49
N GLN A 44 11.17 -1.48 9.16
CA GLN A 44 12.22 -1.91 8.22
C GLN A 44 12.65 -0.78 7.29
N ASP A 45 13.95 -0.64 7.00
CA ASP A 45 14.49 0.35 6.06
C ASP A 45 14.25 0.01 4.56
N ASN A 46 13.71 -1.17 4.27
CA ASN A 46 13.52 -1.71 2.91
C ASN A 46 12.16 -1.33 2.30
N HIS A 47 11.85 -0.04 2.29
CA HIS A 47 10.49 0.45 2.00
C HIS A 47 10.04 0.26 0.54
N VAL A 48 10.94 0.34 -0.45
CA VAL A 48 10.57 0.18 -1.87
C VAL A 48 10.07 -1.24 -2.19
N PRO A 49 10.81 -2.31 -1.84
CA PRO A 49 10.30 -3.68 -1.98
C PRO A 49 8.99 -3.93 -1.24
N LEU A 50 8.82 -3.36 -0.05
CA LEU A 50 7.60 -3.47 0.74
C LEU A 50 6.40 -2.82 0.03
N ILE A 51 6.57 -1.63 -0.54
CA ILE A 51 5.51 -0.93 -1.29
C ILE A 51 5.10 -1.72 -2.53
N THR A 52 6.06 -2.23 -3.31
CA THR A 52 5.76 -3.06 -4.50
C THR A 52 5.06 -4.35 -4.11
N SER A 53 5.52 -5.01 -3.04
CA SER A 53 4.87 -6.21 -2.53
C SER A 53 3.44 -5.93 -2.05
N LEU A 54 3.21 -4.78 -1.39
CA LEU A 54 1.89 -4.39 -0.89
C LEU A 54 0.88 -4.22 -2.03
N VAL A 55 1.22 -3.51 -3.10
CA VAL A 55 0.29 -3.30 -4.24
C VAL A 55 -0.19 -4.64 -4.79
N ASN A 56 0.74 -5.57 -5.03
CA ASN A 56 0.38 -6.89 -5.51
C ASN A 56 -0.52 -7.61 -4.51
N LYS A 57 -0.16 -7.63 -3.23
CA LYS A 57 -0.96 -8.30 -2.20
C LYS A 57 -2.36 -7.71 -2.03
N ILE A 58 -2.53 -6.40 -2.20
CA ILE A 58 -3.87 -5.76 -2.17
C ILE A 58 -4.71 -6.31 -3.32
N SER A 59 -4.19 -6.32 -4.54
CA SER A 59 -4.92 -6.86 -5.70
C SER A 59 -5.28 -8.33 -5.52
N TRP A 60 -4.37 -9.15 -5.02
CA TRP A 60 -4.63 -10.57 -4.72
C TRP A 60 -5.69 -10.73 -3.63
N CYS A 61 -5.59 -9.98 -2.52
CA CYS A 61 -6.54 -10.04 -1.41
C CYS A 61 -7.97 -9.71 -1.86
N ILE A 62 -8.12 -8.69 -2.72
CA ILE A 62 -9.41 -8.30 -3.30
C ILE A 62 -10.00 -9.43 -4.14
N LEU A 63 -9.19 -10.03 -5.02
CA LEU A 63 -9.64 -11.10 -5.92
C LEU A 63 -10.00 -12.38 -5.16
N GLU A 64 -9.14 -12.81 -4.24
CA GLU A 64 -9.30 -14.05 -3.47
C GLU A 64 -10.54 -14.02 -2.57
N ASN A 65 -10.85 -12.85 -1.99
CA ASN A 65 -11.97 -12.69 -1.08
C ASN A 65 -13.23 -12.08 -1.76
N ASN A 66 -13.20 -11.89 -3.09
CA ASN A 66 -14.25 -11.25 -3.87
C ASN A 66 -14.74 -9.92 -3.23
N LEU A 67 -13.78 -9.10 -2.78
CA LEU A 67 -14.09 -7.87 -2.05
C LEU A 67 -14.61 -6.79 -3.00
N LYS A 68 -15.65 -6.09 -2.57
CA LYS A 68 -16.03 -4.83 -3.21
C LYS A 68 -14.96 -3.79 -2.91
N VAL A 69 -14.27 -3.30 -3.92
CA VAL A 69 -13.19 -2.33 -3.76
C VAL A 69 -13.78 -0.95 -3.48
N PRO A 70 -13.52 -0.35 -2.31
CA PRO A 70 -13.95 1.01 -2.04
C PRO A 70 -12.98 2.02 -2.69
N PRO A 71 -13.43 3.25 -3.01
CA PRO A 71 -12.61 4.25 -3.70
C PRO A 71 -11.25 4.51 -3.05
N GLU A 72 -11.19 4.47 -1.72
CA GLU A 72 -10.00 4.71 -0.91
C GLU A 72 -8.91 3.67 -1.18
N VAL A 73 -9.29 2.43 -1.47
CA VAL A 73 -8.33 1.37 -1.82
C VAL A 73 -7.76 1.59 -3.23
N SER A 74 -8.56 2.14 -4.14
CA SER A 74 -8.07 2.53 -5.47
C SER A 74 -7.11 3.71 -5.38
N GLU A 75 -7.42 4.70 -4.53
CA GLU A 75 -6.53 5.83 -4.24
C GLU A 75 -5.22 5.38 -3.58
N LEU A 76 -5.30 4.41 -2.65
CA LEU A 76 -4.13 3.80 -2.04
C LEU A 76 -3.22 3.16 -3.09
N ILE A 77 -3.76 2.32 -3.99
CA ILE A 77 -2.98 1.68 -5.06
C ILE A 77 -2.32 2.74 -5.94
N GLY A 78 -3.06 3.78 -6.33
CA GLY A 78 -2.53 4.90 -7.11
C GLY A 78 -1.36 5.61 -6.41
N THR A 79 -1.53 5.90 -5.12
CA THR A 79 -0.48 6.51 -4.29
C THR A 79 0.75 5.61 -4.20
N LEU A 80 0.58 4.33 -3.87
CA LEU A 80 1.67 3.37 -3.75
C LEU A 80 2.42 3.19 -5.09
N ASN A 81 1.72 3.13 -6.23
CA ASN A 81 2.35 3.07 -7.55
C ASN A 81 3.17 4.33 -7.86
N SER A 82 2.66 5.52 -7.51
CA SER A 82 3.43 6.77 -7.69
C SER A 82 4.74 6.77 -6.88
N LEU A 83 4.75 6.15 -5.70
CA LEU A 83 5.94 6.04 -4.85
C LEU A 83 6.97 5.06 -5.41
N GLN A 84 6.53 4.07 -6.19
CA GLN A 84 7.38 3.13 -6.94
C GLN A 84 8.00 3.78 -8.18
N THR A 85 7.31 4.73 -8.81
CA THR A 85 7.70 5.26 -10.13
C THR A 85 8.87 6.22 -10.03
N ARG A 86 10.10 5.68 -10.04
CA ARG A 86 11.34 6.38 -10.43
C ARG A 86 12.44 5.48 -11.02
N PHE A 87 12.10 4.27 -11.47
CA PHE A 87 13.06 3.34 -12.11
C PHE A 87 12.65 2.80 -13.49
N MET A 88 11.74 3.49 -14.19
CA MET A 88 11.65 3.38 -15.66
C MET A 88 11.91 4.74 -16.27
N VAL A 89 13.17 5.18 -16.22
CA VAL A 89 13.70 5.96 -17.34
C VAL A 89 14.19 4.90 -18.32
N CYS A 90 13.31 4.44 -19.21
CA CYS A 90 13.78 3.80 -20.44
C CYS A 90 14.59 4.85 -21.18
N LYS A 91 15.93 4.71 -21.14
CA LYS A 91 16.75 5.15 -22.26
C LYS A 91 16.42 4.20 -23.41
N PHE A 92 15.64 4.66 -24.36
CA PHE A 92 15.72 4.21 -25.75
C PHE A 92 16.61 5.20 -26.49
#